data_AF-A0A2G2BB06-F1
#
_entry.id   AF-A0A2G2BB06-F1
#
_cell.length_a   1.000
_cell.length_b   1.000
_cell.length_c   1.000
_cell.angle_alpha   90.00
_cell.angle_beta   90.00
_cell.angle_gamma   90.00
#
_symmetry.space_group_name_H-M   'P 1'
#
loop_
_entity.id
_entity.type
_entity.pdbx_description
1 polymer ?
#
loop_
_entity_poly.entity_id
_entity_poly.type
_entity_poly.pdbx_seq_one_letter_code
_entity_poly.pdbx_strand_id
1 'polypeptide(L)'
;MRFKYIFVAALTLAGCETPVPDSGAGVGFEEYSNYQNQREAELGGTGPLVPGATISDEAVDTNVNIDTASPTEQVAESEQVAESTFQINRNNPGISDEQDFDAVSSRESIESDAERRAAQQQAYQVIEPTALPTRGRASGASIVEFALSTTNLVGQSIYRRSTILAQNRFDRNCAKYPSPDMAQEAFLKAGGPDRDRQGLDPDGDGFACFWDPSPYRRATGG
;
A
#
# COMPACT_ATOMS: atom_id res chain seq x y z
N MET A 1 16.64 -10.72 -66.89
CA MET A 1 15.80 -9.50 -66.72
C MET A 1 14.96 -9.54 -65.44
N ARG A 2 13.96 -10.43 -65.30
CA ARG A 2 12.98 -10.40 -64.19
C ARG A 2 13.56 -10.39 -62.75
N PHE A 3 14.66 -11.11 -62.49
CA PHE A 3 15.30 -11.13 -61.17
C PHE A 3 15.90 -9.79 -60.70
N LYS A 4 16.25 -8.87 -61.62
CA LYS A 4 16.83 -7.56 -61.25
C LYS A 4 15.80 -6.62 -60.61
N TYR A 5 14.51 -6.79 -60.89
CA TYR A 5 13.45 -5.94 -60.35
C TYR A 5 13.04 -6.32 -58.92
N ILE A 6 13.20 -7.59 -58.54
CA ILE A 6 12.90 -8.07 -57.18
C ILE A 6 13.89 -7.46 -56.16
N PHE A 7 15.17 -7.37 -56.53
CA PHE A 7 16.20 -6.82 -55.64
C PHE A 7 16.07 -5.30 -55.41
N VAL A 8 15.52 -4.57 -56.39
CA VAL A 8 15.29 -3.11 -56.26
C VAL A 8 14.08 -2.81 -55.37
N ALA A 9 13.05 -3.66 -55.36
CA ALA A 9 11.87 -3.49 -54.51
C ALA A 9 12.13 -3.79 -53.02
N ALA A 10 13.10 -4.67 -52.71
CA ALA A 10 13.47 -4.98 -51.33
C ALA A 10 14.28 -3.86 -50.65
N LEU A 11 15.01 -3.04 -51.43
CA LEU A 11 15.91 -2.02 -50.89
C LEU A 11 15.20 -0.72 -50.45
N THR A 12 13.92 -0.53 -50.83
CA THR A 12 13.17 0.72 -50.60
C THR A 12 12.35 0.73 -49.30
N LEU A 13 12.40 -0.32 -48.47
CA LEU A 13 11.63 -0.41 -47.22
C LEU A 13 12.42 -0.16 -45.93
N ALA A 14 13.76 -0.05 -45.99
CA ALA A 14 14.63 0.13 -44.83
C ALA A 14 14.80 1.61 -44.39
N GLY A 15 13.79 2.45 -44.64
CA GLY A 15 13.92 3.92 -44.59
C GLY A 15 13.13 4.65 -43.49
N CYS A 16 12.39 3.95 -42.62
CA CYS A 16 11.55 4.55 -41.59
C CYS A 16 11.64 3.80 -40.25
N GLU A 17 12.81 3.83 -39.62
CA GLU A 17 12.94 3.60 -38.19
C GLU A 17 13.52 4.87 -37.55
N THR A 18 12.63 5.68 -36.96
CA THR A 18 13.05 6.79 -36.11
C THR A 18 13.55 6.22 -34.79
N PRO A 19 14.74 6.56 -34.29
CA PRO A 19 15.16 6.14 -32.95
C PRO A 19 14.16 6.69 -31.95
N VAL A 20 13.43 5.80 -31.27
CA VAL A 20 12.51 6.16 -30.20
C VAL A 20 13.34 6.78 -29.07
N PRO A 21 13.09 8.03 -28.65
CA PRO A 21 13.80 8.61 -27.52
C PRO A 21 13.55 7.75 -26.28
N ASP A 22 14.62 7.39 -25.57
CA ASP A 22 14.52 6.60 -24.35
C ASP A 22 13.76 7.38 -23.27
N SER A 23 12.46 7.10 -23.19
CA SER A 23 11.53 7.70 -22.24
C SER A 23 11.66 7.06 -20.84
N GLY A 24 12.59 6.12 -20.67
CA GLY A 24 13.05 5.58 -19.39
C GLY A 24 14.10 6.46 -18.70
N ALA A 25 14.68 7.45 -19.41
CA ALA A 25 15.52 8.48 -18.82
C ALA A 25 14.66 9.43 -17.94
N GLY A 26 14.42 9.00 -16.70
CA GLY A 26 13.55 9.67 -15.74
C GLY A 26 13.93 11.13 -15.48
N VAL A 27 12.92 11.96 -15.23
CA VAL A 27 13.11 13.38 -14.96
C VAL A 27 13.77 13.62 -13.60
N GLY A 28 15.07 13.88 -13.60
CA GLY A 28 15.76 14.58 -12.50
C GLY A 28 16.10 13.75 -11.27
N PHE A 29 16.29 12.44 -11.39
CA PHE A 29 16.87 11.61 -10.34
C PHE A 29 18.01 10.77 -10.93
N GLU A 30 19.13 10.71 -10.20
CA GLU A 30 20.33 9.97 -10.60
C GLU A 30 20.03 8.49 -10.77
N GLU A 31 20.82 7.78 -11.58
CA GLU A 31 20.65 6.33 -11.78
C GLU A 31 20.64 5.62 -10.42
N TYR A 32 19.64 4.76 -10.18
CA TYR A 32 19.39 4.13 -8.87
C TYR A 32 20.60 3.38 -8.29
N SER A 33 21.50 2.94 -9.16
CA SER A 33 22.84 2.42 -8.85
C SER A 33 23.66 3.38 -7.96
N ASN A 34 23.70 4.67 -8.28
CA ASN A 34 24.46 5.68 -7.54
C ASN A 34 23.87 5.91 -6.15
N TYR A 35 22.54 5.96 -6.04
CA TYR A 35 21.86 6.02 -4.73
C TYR A 35 22.22 4.84 -3.83
N GLN A 36 22.24 3.61 -4.38
CA GLN A 36 22.65 2.42 -3.61
C GLN A 36 24.13 2.51 -3.18
N ASN A 37 25.05 2.84 -4.09
CA ASN A 37 26.47 2.96 -3.79
C ASN A 37 26.75 4.02 -2.70
N GLN A 38 26.06 5.17 -2.74
CA GLN A 38 26.22 6.24 -1.76
C GLN A 38 25.70 5.83 -0.38
N ARG A 39 24.55 5.15 -0.34
CA ARG A 39 23.95 4.58 0.87
C ARG A 39 24.80 3.47 1.50
N GLU A 40 25.42 2.62 0.69
CA GLU A 40 26.34 1.58 1.17
C GLU A 40 27.65 2.18 1.71
N ALA A 41 28.14 3.28 1.13
CA ALA A 41 29.30 4.00 1.65
C ALA A 41 29.02 4.68 3.02
N GLU A 42 27.82 5.22 3.22
CA GLU A 42 27.39 5.79 4.50
C GLU A 42 27.21 4.71 5.59
N LEU A 43 26.62 3.56 5.24
CA LEU A 43 26.40 2.44 6.17
C LEU A 43 27.68 1.62 6.44
N GLY A 44 28.65 1.62 5.53
CA GLY A 44 29.96 1.00 5.69
C GLY A 44 30.92 1.77 6.62
N GLY A 45 30.45 2.89 7.21
CA GLY A 45 31.24 3.75 8.08
C GLY A 45 31.80 3.03 9.31
N THR A 46 33.10 2.71 9.28
CA THR A 46 33.88 2.24 10.43
C THR A 46 34.11 3.37 11.44
N GLY A 47 33.04 3.82 12.10
CA GLY A 47 33.10 4.60 13.32
C GLY A 47 33.47 3.71 14.53
N PRO A 48 34.03 4.28 15.62
CA PRO A 48 34.34 3.50 16.81
C PRO A 48 33.08 2.86 17.41
N LEU A 49 33.02 1.53 17.41
CA LEU A 49 31.97 0.78 18.07
C LEU A 49 32.11 0.96 19.59
N VAL A 50 31.30 1.85 20.17
CA VAL A 50 31.04 1.85 21.61
C VAL A 50 30.37 0.52 21.93
N PRO A 51 30.91 -0.32 22.83
CA PRO A 51 30.27 -1.58 23.18
C PRO A 51 28.87 -1.32 23.72
N GLY A 52 27.88 -2.03 23.18
CA GLY A 52 26.51 -1.95 23.69
C GLY A 52 26.49 -2.31 25.17
N ALA A 53 25.87 -1.45 25.99
CA ALA A 53 25.76 -1.66 27.42
C ALA A 53 25.09 -3.02 27.69
N THR A 54 25.78 -3.89 28.44
CA THR A 54 25.20 -5.14 28.94
C THR A 54 24.09 -4.79 29.91
N ILE A 55 22.86 -5.12 29.56
CA ILE A 55 21.72 -5.03 30.47
C ILE A 55 21.88 -6.12 31.52
N SER A 56 22.14 -5.73 32.78
CA SER A 56 22.15 -6.65 33.90
C SER A 56 20.72 -6.98 34.31
N ASP A 57 20.35 -8.26 34.29
CA ASP A 57 19.11 -8.76 34.89
C ASP A 57 19.26 -8.84 36.42
N GLU A 58 18.99 -7.74 37.12
CA GLU A 58 18.76 -7.76 38.57
C GLU A 58 17.33 -7.33 38.92
N ALA A 59 16.66 -8.14 39.73
CA ALA A 59 15.29 -7.90 40.16
C ALA A 59 15.24 -6.81 41.24
N VAL A 60 14.28 -5.89 41.11
CA VAL A 60 14.11 -4.77 42.05
C VAL A 60 13.58 -5.26 43.39
N ASP A 61 14.45 -5.30 44.41
CA ASP A 61 14.03 -5.37 45.81
C ASP A 61 13.77 -3.95 46.33
N THR A 62 12.57 -3.72 46.89
CA THR A 62 12.03 -2.39 47.18
C THR A 62 12.31 -1.88 48.59
N ASN A 63 13.40 -2.32 49.25
CA ASN A 63 13.85 -1.78 50.53
C ASN A 63 15.37 -1.86 50.73
N VAL A 64 16.12 -0.79 50.42
CA VAL A 64 17.49 -0.62 50.92
C VAL A 64 17.67 0.77 51.54
N ASN A 65 17.76 0.79 52.86
CA ASN A 65 18.22 1.93 53.64
C ASN A 65 19.74 2.07 53.44
N ILE A 66 20.22 3.25 53.03
CA ILE A 66 21.66 3.51 52.86
C ILE A 66 22.24 3.79 54.24
N ASP A 67 22.99 2.82 54.79
CA ASP A 67 23.76 3.01 56.02
C ASP A 67 25.23 2.60 55.84
N THR A 68 26.09 3.23 56.63
CA THR A 68 27.49 3.48 56.23
C THR A 68 28.46 2.42 56.77
N ALA A 69 29.18 1.70 55.89
CA ALA A 69 30.32 0.86 56.30
C ALA A 69 31.38 0.68 55.19
N SER A 70 32.58 1.26 55.38
CA SER A 70 33.76 1.00 54.55
C SER A 70 34.49 -0.28 54.97
N PRO A 71 35.17 -0.96 54.04
CA PRO A 71 36.42 -1.67 54.29
C PRO A 71 37.61 -0.80 53.88
N THR A 72 38.62 -0.74 54.74
CA THR A 72 39.83 0.09 54.60
C THR A 72 40.92 -0.63 53.78
N GLU A 73 41.93 0.14 53.35
CA GLU A 73 43.29 -0.27 52.94
C GLU A 73 43.51 -0.59 51.44
N GLN A 74 44.56 -0.07 50.77
CA GLN A 74 45.60 0.90 51.17
C GLN A 74 46.37 1.45 49.94
N VAL A 75 46.74 2.75 49.97
CA VAL A 75 47.84 3.48 49.26
C VAL A 75 48.06 3.25 47.73
N ALA A 76 48.43 4.23 46.89
CA ALA A 76 48.88 5.62 47.03
C ALA A 76 48.39 6.41 45.79
N GLU A 77 48.58 7.73 45.60
CA GLU A 77 49.33 8.73 46.36
C GLU A 77 48.59 10.10 46.28
N SER A 78 49.25 11.16 45.81
CA SER A 78 48.79 12.55 45.70
C SER A 78 48.54 13.02 44.26
N GLU A 79 47.40 13.66 44.00
CA GLU A 79 47.36 15.01 43.42
C GLU A 79 45.96 15.63 43.58
N GLN A 80 45.90 16.91 43.99
CA GLN A 80 44.64 17.65 44.07
C GLN A 80 44.20 18.10 42.66
N VAL A 81 43.57 17.19 41.92
CA VAL A 81 42.84 17.59 40.72
C VAL A 81 41.54 18.24 41.18
N ALA A 82 41.48 19.57 41.12
CA ALA A 82 40.26 20.31 41.39
C ALA A 82 39.12 19.74 40.54
N GLU A 83 37.97 19.50 41.17
CA GLU A 83 36.80 18.92 40.55
C GLU A 83 36.23 19.89 39.50
N SER A 84 36.79 19.82 38.30
CA SER A 84 36.29 20.49 37.11
C SER A 84 34.96 19.84 36.74
N THR A 85 33.90 20.25 37.44
CA THR A 85 32.53 19.95 37.03
C THR A 85 32.40 20.38 35.57
N PHE A 86 32.34 19.40 34.66
CA PHE A 86 32.05 19.67 33.27
C PHE A 86 30.58 20.05 33.19
N GLN A 87 30.31 21.34 33.44
CA GLN A 87 29.03 21.98 33.20
C GLN A 87 28.79 21.90 31.69
N ILE A 88 28.08 20.86 31.25
CA ILE A 88 27.58 20.76 29.89
C ILE A 88 26.63 21.94 29.73
N ASN A 89 27.10 22.99 29.05
CA ASN A 89 26.27 24.15 28.77
C ASN A 89 25.18 23.75 27.76
N ARG A 90 24.04 23.30 28.27
CA ARG A 90 22.84 22.96 27.48
C ARG A 90 22.24 24.21 26.82
N ASN A 91 22.51 25.40 27.37
CA ASN A 91 22.18 26.68 26.76
C ASN A 91 23.17 27.02 25.65
N ASN A 92 22.95 26.41 24.49
CA ASN A 92 23.41 26.96 23.21
C ASN A 92 22.46 28.11 22.82
N PRO A 93 22.85 29.40 22.90
CA PRO A 93 21.95 30.52 22.63
C PRO A 93 21.52 30.65 21.15
N GLY A 94 21.99 29.75 20.26
CA GLY A 94 21.50 29.61 18.89
C GLY A 94 20.56 28.41 18.67
N ILE A 95 20.25 27.62 19.71
CA ILE A 95 19.22 26.58 19.71
C ILE A 95 18.12 26.99 20.70
N SER A 96 16.87 26.70 20.35
CA SER A 96 15.71 27.02 21.17
C SER A 96 15.71 26.25 22.50
N ASP A 97 15.16 26.86 23.54
CA ASP A 97 15.31 26.43 24.94
C ASP A 97 14.19 25.50 25.46
N GLU A 98 13.39 24.90 24.58
CA GLU A 98 12.33 23.95 24.95
C GLU A 98 12.86 22.60 25.48
N GLN A 99 14.18 22.44 25.60
CA GLN A 99 14.85 21.29 26.23
C GLN A 99 15.56 21.67 27.55
N ASP A 100 15.46 22.91 27.99
CA ASP A 100 15.93 23.36 29.30
C ASP A 100 14.76 23.34 30.31
N PHE A 101 14.85 22.45 31.30
CA PHE A 101 13.81 22.26 32.31
C PHE A 101 13.61 23.47 33.22
N ASP A 102 14.64 24.27 33.47
CA ASP A 102 14.54 25.49 34.28
C ASP A 102 13.89 26.62 33.46
N ALA A 103 14.25 26.73 32.18
CA ALA A 103 13.62 27.68 31.27
C ALA A 103 12.13 27.35 31.05
N VAL A 104 11.78 26.08 30.80
CA VAL A 104 10.39 25.65 30.60
C VAL A 104 9.56 25.78 31.87
N SER A 105 10.06 25.33 33.03
CA SER A 105 9.31 25.44 34.30
C SER A 105 9.08 26.88 34.77
N SER A 106 9.92 27.83 34.35
CA SER A 106 9.70 29.26 34.59
C SER A 106 8.59 29.90 33.72
N ARG A 107 8.18 29.23 32.62
CA ARG A 107 7.23 29.75 31.62
C ARG A 107 5.91 28.99 31.59
N GLU A 108 5.96 27.67 31.73
CA GLU A 108 4.82 26.77 31.66
C GLU A 108 4.40 26.37 33.08
N SER A 109 3.31 26.97 33.58
CA SER A 109 2.75 26.62 34.89
C SER A 109 1.71 25.49 34.80
N ILE A 110 1.37 24.89 35.95
CA ILE A 110 0.36 23.83 36.06
C ILE A 110 -1.03 24.35 35.64
N GLU A 111 -1.31 25.61 35.94
CA GLU A 111 -2.54 26.33 35.59
C GLU A 111 -2.62 26.58 34.07
N SER A 112 -1.53 27.06 33.45
CA SER A 112 -1.43 27.22 31.99
C SER A 112 -1.70 25.90 31.27
N ASP A 113 -1.08 24.80 31.72
CA ASP A 113 -1.33 23.50 31.10
C ASP A 113 -2.76 22.97 31.41
N ALA A 114 -3.35 23.30 32.55
CA ALA A 114 -4.74 22.98 32.84
C ALA A 114 -5.72 23.70 31.91
N GLU A 115 -5.51 24.99 31.63
CA GLU A 115 -6.31 25.76 30.67
C GLU A 115 -6.14 25.22 29.24
N ARG A 116 -4.90 24.91 28.84
CA ARG A 116 -4.60 24.29 27.54
C ARG A 116 -5.28 22.93 27.36
N ARG A 117 -5.25 22.07 28.38
CA ARG A 117 -5.96 20.79 28.38
C ARG A 117 -7.48 20.98 28.34
N ALA A 118 -8.03 21.95 29.07
CA ALA A 118 -9.46 22.26 29.04
C ALA A 118 -9.91 22.76 27.65
N ALA A 119 -9.13 23.61 26.99
CA ALA A 119 -9.39 24.06 25.62
C ALA A 119 -9.34 22.89 24.61
N GLN A 120 -8.35 21.99 24.74
CA GLN A 120 -8.28 20.77 23.91
C GLN A 120 -9.47 19.83 24.15
N GLN A 121 -9.91 19.67 25.40
CA GLN A 121 -11.10 18.88 25.74
C GLN A 121 -12.38 19.48 25.15
N GLN A 122 -12.52 20.81 25.12
CA GLN A 122 -13.65 21.48 24.47
C GLN A 122 -13.64 21.33 22.93
N ALA A 123 -12.46 21.23 22.33
CA ALA A 123 -12.29 20.98 20.89
C ALA A 123 -12.38 19.49 20.49
N TYR A 124 -12.33 18.57 21.45
CA TYR A 124 -12.30 17.13 21.19
C TYR A 124 -13.66 16.60 20.73
N GLN A 125 -13.68 15.98 19.55
CA GLN A 125 -14.85 15.30 19.01
C GLN A 125 -14.49 13.85 18.67
N VAL A 126 -15.21 12.90 19.25
CA VAL A 126 -15.16 11.49 18.86
C VAL A 126 -16.13 11.28 17.71
N ILE A 127 -15.61 10.92 16.54
CA ILE A 127 -16.42 10.41 15.44
C ILE A 127 -16.54 8.90 15.64
N GLU A 128 -17.71 8.46 16.10
CA GLU A 128 -17.98 7.03 16.29
C GLU A 128 -17.86 6.26 14.96
N PRO A 129 -17.18 5.09 14.94
CA PRO A 129 -17.09 4.25 13.76
C PRO A 129 -18.48 3.81 13.27
N THR A 130 -18.99 4.51 12.27
CA THR A 130 -20.24 4.11 11.60
C THR A 130 -19.95 2.86 10.77
N ALA A 131 -20.75 1.81 10.96
CA ALA A 131 -20.63 0.60 10.16
C ALA A 131 -20.70 0.97 8.68
N LEU A 132 -19.72 0.50 7.89
CA LEU A 132 -19.78 0.62 6.43
C LEU A 132 -21.13 0.07 5.96
N PRO A 133 -21.81 0.73 5.00
CA PRO A 133 -23.03 0.19 4.45
C PRO A 133 -22.72 -1.19 3.92
N THR A 134 -23.32 -2.22 4.53
CA THR A 134 -23.35 -3.54 3.93
C THR A 134 -23.87 -3.36 2.51
N ARG A 135 -23.27 -4.04 1.54
CA ARG A 135 -23.85 -4.11 0.19
C ARG A 135 -25.16 -4.90 0.29
N GLY A 136 -26.22 -4.22 0.75
CA GLY A 136 -27.58 -4.68 0.54
C GLY A 136 -27.79 -4.92 -0.94
N ARG A 137 -28.78 -5.75 -1.30
CA ARG A 137 -29.13 -6.04 -2.70
C ARG A 137 -29.44 -4.75 -3.45
N ALA A 138 -28.42 -4.13 -4.04
CA ALA A 138 -28.49 -2.81 -4.63
C ALA A 138 -29.08 -2.86 -6.04
N SER A 139 -30.26 -3.47 -6.17
CA SER A 139 -31.17 -3.45 -7.35
C SER A 139 -30.53 -3.71 -8.72
N GLY A 140 -29.37 -4.36 -8.72
CA GLY A 140 -28.61 -4.83 -9.87
C GLY A 140 -28.08 -6.20 -9.50
N ALA A 141 -28.31 -7.19 -10.37
CA ALA A 141 -27.86 -8.54 -10.12
C ALA A 141 -26.33 -8.55 -10.19
N SER A 142 -25.68 -8.74 -9.05
CA SER A 142 -24.22 -8.73 -8.98
C SER A 142 -23.66 -9.91 -9.76
N ILE A 143 -22.88 -9.62 -10.80
CA ILE A 143 -22.21 -10.64 -11.61
C ILE A 143 -21.30 -11.55 -10.77
N VAL A 144 -20.77 -11.03 -9.65
CA VAL A 144 -19.96 -11.80 -8.68
C VAL A 144 -20.83 -12.80 -7.92
N GLU A 145 -21.97 -12.36 -7.37
CA GLU A 145 -22.94 -13.25 -6.70
C GLU A 145 -23.42 -14.35 -7.65
N PHE A 146 -23.67 -13.99 -8.92
CA PHE A 146 -24.04 -14.95 -9.94
C PHE A 146 -22.90 -15.94 -10.28
N ALA A 147 -21.66 -15.48 -10.40
CA ALA A 147 -20.50 -16.35 -10.64
C ALA A 147 -20.28 -17.38 -9.53
N LEU A 148 -20.55 -17.01 -8.28
CA LEU A 148 -20.34 -17.83 -7.08
C LEU A 148 -21.51 -18.77 -6.79
N SER A 149 -22.76 -18.35 -7.03
CA SER A 149 -23.95 -19.20 -6.85
C SER A 149 -24.12 -20.24 -7.96
N THR A 150 -23.57 -19.98 -9.14
CA THR A 150 -23.67 -20.85 -10.31
C THR A 150 -22.47 -21.79 -10.43
N THR A 151 -22.69 -23.08 -10.76
CA THR A 151 -21.63 -24.10 -10.87
C THR A 151 -21.33 -24.58 -12.29
N ASN A 152 -22.15 -24.26 -13.29
CA ASN A 152 -21.90 -24.75 -14.66
C ASN A 152 -20.66 -24.11 -15.32
N LEU A 153 -20.15 -24.82 -16.32
CA LEU A 153 -19.06 -24.38 -17.18
C LEU A 153 -19.57 -23.47 -18.31
N VAL A 154 -18.66 -22.71 -18.91
CA VAL A 154 -18.94 -21.93 -20.14
C VAL A 154 -19.28 -22.91 -21.29
N GLY A 155 -20.32 -22.60 -22.07
CA GLY A 155 -20.89 -23.46 -23.11
C GLY A 155 -21.75 -24.62 -22.59
N GLN A 156 -21.93 -24.78 -21.28
CA GLN A 156 -22.75 -25.85 -20.72
C GLN A 156 -24.23 -25.47 -20.72
N SER A 157 -24.94 -25.81 -21.80
CA SER A 157 -26.37 -25.56 -21.97
C SER A 157 -27.23 -26.14 -20.82
N ILE A 158 -27.67 -25.27 -19.91
CA ILE A 158 -28.57 -25.58 -18.80
C ILE A 158 -29.96 -24.94 -18.98
N TYR A 159 -30.05 -23.83 -19.72
CA TYR A 159 -31.29 -23.17 -20.11
C TYR A 159 -31.64 -23.52 -21.56
N ARG A 160 -32.91 -23.89 -21.80
CA ARG A 160 -33.36 -24.20 -23.16
C ARG A 160 -33.43 -22.93 -24.01
N ARG A 161 -32.68 -22.90 -25.12
CA ARG A 161 -32.67 -21.82 -26.11
C ARG A 161 -33.12 -22.31 -27.48
N SER A 162 -33.62 -21.39 -28.30
CA SER A 162 -33.82 -21.62 -29.73
C SER A 162 -32.62 -21.04 -30.47
N THR A 163 -31.83 -21.91 -31.11
CA THR A 163 -30.60 -21.52 -31.83
C THR A 163 -30.87 -21.00 -33.25
N ILE A 164 -32.12 -21.10 -33.73
CA ILE A 164 -32.53 -20.67 -35.08
C ILE A 164 -32.31 -19.16 -35.22
N LEU A 165 -31.37 -18.77 -36.09
CA LEU A 165 -30.93 -17.39 -36.33
C LEU A 165 -30.37 -16.67 -35.08
N ALA A 166 -29.98 -17.42 -34.03
CA ALA A 166 -29.49 -16.85 -32.79
C ALA A 166 -28.16 -16.10 -32.96
N GLN A 167 -27.23 -16.59 -33.77
CA GLN A 167 -25.88 -16.01 -33.93
C GLN A 167 -25.93 -14.54 -34.40
N ASN A 168 -26.59 -14.26 -35.53
CA ASN A 168 -26.75 -12.90 -36.07
C ASN A 168 -27.46 -11.93 -35.09
N ARG A 169 -28.19 -12.45 -34.11
CA ARG A 169 -28.83 -11.67 -33.05
C ARG A 169 -27.85 -11.41 -31.90
N PHE A 170 -27.16 -12.45 -31.47
CA PHE A 170 -26.09 -12.43 -30.47
C PHE A 170 -25.01 -11.43 -30.85
N ASP A 171 -24.38 -11.57 -32.03
CA ASP A 171 -23.26 -10.70 -32.45
C ASP A 171 -23.66 -9.21 -32.39
N ARG A 172 -24.85 -8.86 -32.90
CA ARG A 172 -25.37 -7.48 -32.91
C ARG A 172 -25.81 -6.95 -31.55
N ASN A 173 -26.15 -7.82 -30.60
CA ASN A 173 -26.60 -7.39 -29.27
C ASN A 173 -25.43 -7.37 -28.26
N CYS A 174 -24.46 -8.28 -28.40
CA CYS A 174 -23.21 -8.24 -27.65
C CYS A 174 -22.34 -7.04 -28.02
N ALA A 175 -22.31 -6.64 -29.30
CA ALA A 175 -21.63 -5.43 -29.76
C ALA A 175 -22.19 -4.10 -29.16
N LYS A 176 -23.28 -4.14 -28.38
CA LYS A 176 -23.81 -2.96 -27.66
C LYS A 176 -23.14 -2.73 -26.30
N TYR A 177 -22.41 -3.72 -25.80
CA TYR A 177 -21.78 -3.67 -24.48
C TYR A 177 -20.26 -3.49 -24.62
N PRO A 178 -19.64 -2.55 -23.89
CA PRO A 178 -18.20 -2.31 -23.97
C PRO A 178 -17.37 -3.38 -23.25
N SER A 179 -17.98 -4.22 -22.42
CA SER A 179 -17.33 -5.34 -21.74
C SER A 179 -18.29 -6.53 -21.54
N PRO A 180 -17.78 -7.77 -21.42
CA PRO A 180 -18.60 -8.94 -21.09
C PRO A 180 -19.32 -8.78 -19.74
N ASP A 181 -18.65 -8.21 -18.73
CA ASP A 181 -19.21 -7.93 -17.40
C ASP A 181 -20.48 -7.07 -17.47
N MET A 182 -20.46 -6.02 -18.32
CA MET A 182 -21.63 -5.16 -18.52
C MET A 182 -22.75 -5.87 -19.29
N ALA A 183 -22.41 -6.76 -20.22
CA ALA A 183 -23.39 -7.62 -20.89
C ALA A 183 -24.06 -8.57 -19.89
N GLN A 184 -23.30 -9.19 -18.98
CA GLN A 184 -23.84 -10.08 -17.94
C GLN A 184 -24.70 -9.31 -16.94
N GLU A 185 -24.28 -8.14 -16.46
CA GLU A 185 -25.12 -7.33 -15.57
C GLU A 185 -26.45 -6.96 -16.24
N ALA A 186 -26.41 -6.53 -17.50
CA ALA A 186 -27.60 -6.16 -18.26
C ALA A 186 -28.50 -7.37 -18.58
N PHE A 187 -27.93 -8.55 -18.83
CA PHE A 187 -28.62 -9.81 -19.02
C PHE A 187 -29.39 -10.23 -17.76
N LEU A 188 -28.70 -10.29 -16.62
CA LEU A 188 -29.32 -10.63 -15.33
C LEU A 188 -30.40 -9.59 -14.94
N LYS A 189 -30.14 -8.30 -15.15
CA LYS A 189 -31.11 -7.21 -14.95
C LYS A 189 -32.33 -7.30 -15.88
N ALA A 190 -32.19 -7.92 -17.06
CA ALA A 190 -33.28 -8.16 -18.00
C ALA A 190 -34.10 -9.43 -17.69
N GLY A 191 -33.73 -10.20 -16.66
CA GLY A 191 -34.38 -11.46 -16.29
C GLY A 191 -33.70 -12.71 -16.86
N GLY A 192 -32.47 -12.59 -17.37
CA GLY A 192 -31.58 -13.74 -17.53
C GLY A 192 -31.20 -14.34 -16.17
N PRO A 193 -30.87 -15.63 -16.10
CA PRO A 193 -30.77 -16.56 -17.22
C PRO A 193 -32.08 -17.26 -17.62
N ASP A 194 -33.15 -17.15 -16.83
CA ASP A 194 -34.45 -17.77 -17.17
C ASP A 194 -35.05 -17.21 -18.47
N ARG A 195 -34.85 -15.91 -18.74
CA ARG A 195 -35.44 -15.21 -19.88
C ARG A 195 -34.40 -14.39 -20.65
N ASP A 196 -33.76 -15.01 -21.64
CA ASP A 196 -32.93 -14.29 -22.60
C ASP A 196 -33.75 -13.48 -23.63
N ARG A 197 -34.34 -12.38 -23.15
CA ARG A 197 -35.10 -11.44 -23.98
C ARG A 197 -34.23 -10.70 -24.99
N GLN A 198 -32.90 -10.72 -24.85
CA GLN A 198 -31.98 -9.97 -25.70
C GLN A 198 -31.20 -10.84 -26.69
N GLY A 199 -31.11 -12.16 -26.50
CA GLY A 199 -30.32 -13.03 -27.35
C GLY A 199 -28.84 -12.94 -27.03
N LEU A 200 -28.50 -12.76 -25.76
CA LEU A 200 -27.12 -12.63 -25.27
C LEU A 200 -26.53 -13.99 -24.87
N ASP A 201 -27.36 -15.02 -24.68
CA ASP A 201 -26.98 -16.35 -24.21
C ASP A 201 -27.66 -17.40 -25.13
N PRO A 202 -27.10 -17.66 -26.33
CA PRO A 202 -27.71 -18.46 -27.39
C PRO A 202 -27.50 -19.97 -27.20
N ASP A 203 -26.42 -20.35 -26.52
CA ASP A 203 -26.05 -21.70 -26.10
C ASP A 203 -26.75 -22.11 -24.79
N GLY A 204 -27.17 -21.15 -23.97
CA GLY A 204 -28.02 -21.40 -22.80
C GLY A 204 -27.24 -21.79 -21.55
N ASP A 205 -26.00 -21.36 -21.41
CA ASP A 205 -25.19 -21.62 -20.22
C ASP A 205 -25.44 -20.61 -19.08
N GLY A 206 -26.20 -19.55 -19.35
CA GLY A 206 -26.49 -18.47 -18.40
C GLY A 206 -25.42 -17.38 -18.32
N PHE A 207 -24.42 -17.41 -19.21
CA PHE A 207 -23.34 -16.43 -19.33
C PHE A 207 -23.51 -15.64 -20.62
N ALA A 208 -23.76 -14.34 -20.48
CA ALA A 208 -24.03 -13.45 -21.59
C ALA A 208 -22.77 -13.15 -22.40
N CYS A 209 -22.89 -13.21 -23.71
CA CYS A 209 -21.88 -12.83 -24.69
C CYS A 209 -20.60 -13.67 -24.57
N PHE A 210 -19.57 -13.11 -23.96
CA PHE A 210 -18.26 -13.74 -23.80
C PHE A 210 -17.83 -13.69 -22.33
N TRP A 211 -18.79 -13.65 -21.40
CA TRP A 211 -18.53 -13.52 -19.98
C TRP A 211 -18.08 -14.85 -19.38
N ASP A 212 -16.99 -14.81 -18.61
CA ASP A 212 -16.42 -15.99 -17.95
C ASP A 212 -16.52 -15.80 -16.42
N PRO A 213 -17.19 -16.70 -15.68
CA PRO A 213 -17.25 -16.65 -14.22
C PRO A 213 -15.93 -17.06 -13.54
N SER A 214 -14.99 -17.67 -14.25
CA SER A 214 -13.78 -18.29 -13.68
C SER A 214 -12.83 -17.34 -12.93
N PRO A 215 -12.67 -16.05 -13.28
CA PRO A 215 -11.91 -15.10 -12.45
C PRO A 215 -12.53 -14.92 -11.05
N TYR A 216 -13.85 -14.77 -10.95
CA TYR A 216 -14.53 -14.55 -9.68
C TYR A 216 -14.55 -15.81 -8.81
N ARG A 217 -14.79 -16.99 -9.41
CA ARG A 217 -14.78 -18.29 -8.70
C ARG A 217 -13.41 -18.61 -8.09
N ARG A 218 -12.31 -18.24 -8.76
CA ARG A 218 -10.96 -18.41 -8.23
C ARG A 218 -10.63 -17.47 -7.07
N ALA A 219 -11.18 -16.25 -7.07
CA ALA A 219 -10.92 -15.25 -6.04
C ALA A 219 -11.48 -15.61 -4.64
N THR A 220 -12.41 -16.58 -4.56
CA THR A 220 -12.99 -17.09 -3.30
C THR A 220 -12.55 -18.50 -2.93
N GLY A 221 -11.69 -19.12 -3.74
CA GLY A 221 -11.26 -20.52 -3.62
C GLY A 221 -9.79 -20.70 -3.21
N GLY A 222 -9.22 -19.71 -2.53
CA GLY A 222 -7.86 -19.74 -1.94
C GLY A 222 -7.91 -19.90 -0.44
#